data_AF-A0A7J3E3E6-F1
#
_entry.id   AF-A0A7J3E3E6-F1
#
_cell.length_a   1.000
_cell.length_b   1.000
_cell.length_c   1.000
_cell.angle_alpha   90.00
_cell.angle_beta   90.00
_cell.angle_gamma   90.00
#
_symmetry.space_group_name_H-M   'P 1'
#
loop_
_entity.id
_entity.type
_entity.pdbx_description
1 polymer ?
#
loop_
_entity_poly.entity_id
_entity_poly.type
_entity_poly.pdbx_seq_one_letter_code
_entity_poly.pdbx_strand_id
1 'polypeptide(L)'
;MYLIGVSSGIFGAAAEAEKLQYVGLPRKAQYCITKGVQFVQIDLESISEFKEANLKEGMESVRRMNVSYGIHSETKAFGVEAAEPDSAIGTDYKVGHERLYEILNRAGELESKYVLIHSSESEPFPILERTLQPAYLVDPSGRELKDFLLANENLMKWLMGGAMDELPSKIFEKWKSKVKEAREKVARGEKVEEIITEKDLREVIKSPDYIWREILGVSLPEAFRRRIEDLVEALEIDFKKSIKEIPEETLEEYFYPRVKRRIEILLKDYYSGFLDHIQSRSLHYGPERIAYYIIAKWMEENRDPIWT
;
A
#
# COMPACT_ATOMS: atom_id res chain seq x y z
N MET A 1 -0.52 -42.16 9.18
CA MET A 1 0.19 -42.61 7.97
C MET A 1 0.84 -41.40 7.35
N TYR A 2 2.15 -41.44 7.06
CA TYR A 2 2.87 -40.32 6.44
C TYR A 2 2.99 -40.55 4.94
N LEU A 3 2.84 -39.49 4.15
CA LEU A 3 3.11 -39.50 2.71
C LEU A 3 4.49 -38.90 2.49
N ILE A 4 5.41 -39.67 1.90
CA ILE A 4 6.76 -39.18 1.55
C ILE A 4 6.72 -38.75 0.08
N GLY A 5 7.22 -37.55 -0.19
CA GLY A 5 7.34 -37.01 -1.54
C GLY A 5 8.72 -36.46 -1.85
N VAL A 6 8.98 -36.18 -3.12
CA VAL A 6 10.19 -35.50 -3.61
C VAL A 6 9.82 -34.27 -4.42
N SER A 7 10.67 -33.25 -4.48
CA SER A 7 10.53 -32.20 -5.51
C SER A 7 11.16 -32.69 -6.81
N SER A 8 10.61 -32.32 -7.96
CA SER A 8 11.27 -32.55 -9.25
C SER A 8 12.61 -31.82 -9.33
N GLY A 9 12.78 -30.76 -8.52
CA GLY A 9 14.00 -29.98 -8.43
C GLY A 9 14.06 -28.94 -9.55
N ILE A 10 14.83 -27.89 -9.28
CA ILE A 10 15.01 -26.77 -10.20
C ILE A 10 15.86 -27.26 -11.38
N PHE A 11 15.37 -27.05 -12.60
CA PHE A 11 16.10 -27.33 -13.84
C PHE A 11 17.51 -26.71 -13.85
N GLY A 12 17.69 -25.56 -13.20
CA GLY A 12 18.97 -24.86 -13.03
C GLY A 12 19.97 -25.54 -12.09
N ALA A 13 19.52 -26.35 -11.13
CA ALA A 13 20.36 -27.06 -10.18
C ALA A 13 20.70 -28.50 -10.61
N ALA A 14 19.97 -29.05 -11.58
CA ALA A 14 20.22 -30.37 -12.13
C ALA A 14 21.48 -30.40 -13.01
N ALA A 15 22.21 -31.52 -12.98
CA ALA A 15 23.32 -31.75 -13.91
C ALA A 15 22.82 -31.68 -15.37
N GLU A 16 23.63 -31.14 -16.26
CA GLU A 16 23.23 -30.86 -17.65
C GLU A 16 22.73 -32.09 -18.42
N ALA A 17 23.25 -33.27 -18.08
CA ALA A 17 22.81 -34.55 -18.63
C ALA A 17 21.37 -34.95 -18.20
N GLU A 18 20.89 -34.46 -17.06
CA GLU A 18 19.56 -34.75 -16.54
C GLU A 18 18.51 -33.72 -16.98
N LYS A 19 18.93 -32.50 -17.34
CA LYS A 19 18.05 -31.40 -17.76
C LYS A 19 17.03 -31.82 -18.84
N LEU A 20 17.48 -32.50 -19.89
CA LEU A 20 16.59 -32.98 -20.96
C LEU A 20 15.49 -33.95 -20.49
N GLN A 21 15.66 -34.60 -19.35
CA GLN A 21 14.68 -35.52 -18.78
C GLN A 21 13.56 -34.79 -18.00
N TYR A 22 13.76 -33.52 -17.63
CA TYR A 22 12.80 -32.72 -16.86
C TYR A 22 11.94 -31.78 -17.70
N VAL A 23 12.01 -31.86 -19.03
CA VAL A 23 11.20 -30.99 -19.90
C VAL A 23 9.75 -31.50 -19.91
N GLY A 24 8.84 -30.68 -19.38
CA GLY A 24 7.41 -30.96 -19.37
C GLY A 24 6.90 -31.57 -18.06
N LEU A 25 5.69 -31.18 -17.66
CA LEU A 25 5.09 -31.58 -16.38
C LEU A 25 4.95 -33.10 -16.23
N PRO A 26 4.55 -33.89 -17.25
CA PRO A 26 4.42 -35.34 -17.11
C PRO A 26 5.75 -36.01 -16.79
N ARG A 27 6.85 -35.54 -17.39
CA ARG A 27 8.19 -36.11 -17.14
C ARG A 27 8.69 -35.77 -15.75
N LYS A 28 8.52 -34.52 -15.31
CA LYS A 28 8.81 -34.12 -13.93
C LYS A 28 8.02 -34.94 -12.93
N ALA A 29 6.76 -35.21 -13.21
CA ALA A 29 5.94 -36.01 -12.32
C ALA A 29 6.42 -37.47 -12.23
N GLN A 30 6.90 -38.05 -13.33
CA GLN A 30 7.48 -39.40 -13.36
C GLN A 30 8.79 -39.53 -12.56
N TYR A 31 9.46 -38.42 -12.25
CA TYR A 31 10.71 -38.42 -11.49
C TYR A 31 10.59 -39.17 -10.15
N CYS A 32 9.48 -39.03 -9.44
CA CYS A 32 9.27 -39.71 -8.16
C CYS A 32 9.37 -41.23 -8.24
N ILE A 33 9.01 -41.83 -9.39
CA ILE A 33 9.09 -43.28 -9.62
C ILE A 33 10.55 -43.73 -9.48
N THR A 34 11.49 -42.96 -10.02
CA THR A 34 12.94 -43.26 -9.91
C THR A 34 13.47 -43.17 -8.49
N LYS A 35 12.74 -42.47 -7.60
CA LYS A 35 13.07 -42.29 -6.18
C LYS A 35 12.30 -43.24 -5.26
N GLY A 36 11.44 -44.11 -5.81
CA GLY A 36 10.64 -45.04 -5.02
C GLY A 36 9.56 -44.38 -4.17
N VAL A 37 9.07 -43.20 -4.57
CA VAL A 37 7.97 -42.49 -3.88
C VAL A 37 6.77 -42.27 -4.81
N GLN A 38 5.60 -42.08 -4.23
CA GLN A 38 4.33 -41.91 -4.97
C GLN A 38 3.79 -40.47 -4.95
N PHE A 39 4.58 -39.52 -4.43
CA PHE A 39 4.25 -38.10 -4.44
C PHE A 39 5.39 -37.26 -4.97
N VAL A 40 5.06 -36.27 -5.80
CA VAL A 40 6.02 -35.31 -6.37
C VAL A 40 5.49 -33.89 -6.27
N GLN A 41 6.33 -32.97 -5.80
CA GLN A 41 6.12 -31.54 -6.03
C GLN A 41 6.76 -31.18 -7.36
N ILE A 42 5.95 -30.73 -8.32
CA ILE A 42 6.42 -30.31 -9.63
C ILE A 42 6.78 -28.83 -9.55
N ASP A 43 8.06 -28.52 -9.70
CA ASP A 43 8.53 -27.14 -9.80
C ASP A 43 8.17 -26.60 -11.20
N LEU A 44 7.35 -25.54 -11.25
CA LEU A 44 6.92 -24.89 -12.49
C LEU A 44 7.95 -23.81 -12.85
N GLU A 45 8.70 -23.99 -13.94
CA GLU A 45 9.63 -22.94 -14.38
C GLU A 45 8.92 -21.90 -15.24
N SER A 46 7.87 -22.29 -15.96
CA SER A 46 7.06 -21.35 -16.73
C SER A 46 5.60 -21.76 -16.82
N ILE A 47 4.68 -20.79 -16.78
CA ILE A 47 3.26 -21.02 -17.15
C ILE A 47 3.12 -21.63 -18.55
N SER A 48 4.07 -21.42 -19.45
CA SER A 48 4.08 -22.05 -20.78
C SER A 48 4.11 -23.58 -20.74
N GLU A 49 4.57 -24.20 -19.65
CA GLU A 49 4.54 -25.65 -19.46
C GLU A 49 3.10 -26.21 -19.44
N PHE A 50 2.12 -25.40 -19.01
CA PHE A 50 0.70 -25.78 -19.11
C PHE A 50 0.18 -25.85 -20.55
N LYS A 51 0.96 -25.35 -21.52
CA LYS A 51 0.63 -25.35 -22.95
C LYS A 51 1.35 -26.47 -23.71
N GLU A 52 2.01 -27.40 -23.01
CA GLU A 52 2.63 -28.57 -23.62
C GLU A 52 1.60 -29.42 -24.40
N ALA A 53 1.99 -29.89 -25.58
CA ALA A 53 1.13 -30.75 -26.39
C ALA A 53 0.89 -32.10 -25.68
N ASN A 54 -0.37 -32.54 -25.64
CA ASN A 54 -0.80 -33.77 -24.96
C ASN A 54 -0.56 -33.78 -23.44
N LEU A 55 -0.53 -32.60 -22.80
CA LEU A 55 -0.31 -32.48 -21.36
C LEU A 55 -1.34 -33.28 -20.55
N LYS A 56 -2.62 -33.22 -20.91
CA LYS A 56 -3.70 -33.91 -20.17
C LYS A 56 -3.52 -35.43 -20.23
N GLU A 57 -3.28 -35.97 -21.41
CA GLU A 57 -3.03 -37.41 -21.63
C GLU A 57 -1.75 -37.87 -20.90
N GLY A 58 -0.72 -37.03 -20.91
CA GLY A 58 0.53 -37.26 -20.16
C GLY A 58 0.29 -37.35 -18.66
N MET A 59 -0.43 -36.38 -18.08
CA MET A 59 -0.75 -36.36 -16.65
C MET A 59 -1.74 -37.47 -16.25
N GLU A 60 -2.67 -37.85 -17.11
CA GLU A 60 -3.53 -39.04 -16.91
C GLU A 60 -2.69 -40.31 -16.82
N SER A 61 -1.67 -40.45 -17.67
CA SER A 61 -0.75 -41.58 -17.61
C SER A 61 0.01 -41.64 -16.28
N VAL A 62 0.47 -40.49 -15.77
CA VAL A 62 1.09 -40.36 -14.44
C VAL A 62 0.15 -40.84 -13.35
N ARG A 63 -1.11 -40.39 -13.37
CA ARG A 63 -2.12 -40.83 -12.38
C ARG A 63 -2.40 -42.33 -12.44
N ARG A 64 -2.42 -42.94 -13.63
CA ARG A 64 -2.57 -44.41 -13.78
C ARG A 64 -1.43 -45.20 -13.15
N MET A 65 -0.26 -44.58 -12.96
CA MET A 65 0.87 -45.17 -12.21
C MET A 65 0.76 -44.97 -10.70
N ASN A 66 -0.39 -44.50 -10.20
CA ASN A 66 -0.65 -44.20 -8.80
C ASN A 66 0.30 -43.14 -8.22
N VAL A 67 0.76 -42.21 -9.06
CA VAL A 67 1.53 -41.03 -8.65
C VAL A 67 0.58 -39.87 -8.41
N SER A 68 0.70 -39.25 -7.24
CA SER A 68 0.05 -37.99 -6.89
C SER A 68 1.05 -36.84 -6.97
N TYR A 69 0.58 -35.62 -7.18
CA TYR A 69 1.47 -34.47 -7.29
C TYR A 69 0.86 -33.18 -6.76
N GLY A 70 1.74 -32.28 -6.37
CA GLY A 70 1.47 -30.86 -6.14
C GLY A 70 2.22 -30.01 -7.16
N ILE A 71 1.84 -28.75 -7.31
CA ILE A 71 2.56 -27.79 -8.15
C ILE A 71 3.18 -26.73 -7.26
N HIS A 72 4.44 -26.42 -7.49
CA HIS A 72 5.12 -25.28 -6.92
C HIS A 72 5.22 -24.22 -8.01
N SER A 73 4.60 -23.06 -7.79
CA SER A 73 4.46 -22.02 -8.79
C SER A 73 5.82 -21.50 -9.26
N GLU A 74 5.79 -20.71 -10.34
CA GLU A 74 6.93 -19.88 -10.73
C GLU A 74 7.43 -19.07 -9.51
N THR A 75 8.75 -18.97 -9.38
CA THR A 75 9.42 -18.18 -8.33
C THR A 75 10.52 -17.33 -8.96
N LYS A 76 10.90 -16.24 -8.32
CA LYS A 76 12.10 -15.46 -8.71
C LYS A 76 13.37 -16.30 -8.69
N ALA A 77 13.46 -17.28 -7.79
CA ALA A 77 14.59 -18.22 -7.77
C ALA A 77 14.69 -19.04 -9.07
N PHE A 78 13.62 -19.12 -9.86
CA PHE A 78 13.59 -19.76 -11.18
C PHE A 78 13.83 -18.77 -12.34
N GLY A 79 14.17 -17.52 -12.02
CA GLY A 79 14.40 -16.45 -13.01
C GLY A 79 13.10 -15.83 -13.56
N VAL A 80 11.96 -16.08 -12.92
CA VAL A 80 10.68 -15.50 -13.33
C VAL A 80 10.47 -14.17 -12.60
N GLU A 81 10.53 -13.05 -13.32
CA GLU A 81 10.38 -11.70 -12.76
C GLU A 81 8.93 -11.33 -12.36
N ALA A 82 7.93 -12.13 -12.72
CA ALA A 82 6.53 -11.70 -12.81
C ALA A 82 5.57 -12.35 -11.79
N ALA A 83 6.06 -12.78 -10.63
CA ALA A 83 5.26 -13.40 -9.58
C ALA A 83 5.38 -12.63 -8.24
N GLU A 84 4.95 -11.37 -8.23
CA GLU A 84 4.85 -10.54 -7.00
C GLU A 84 3.36 -10.44 -6.59
N PRO A 85 2.74 -11.51 -6.05
CA PRO A 85 1.33 -11.51 -5.67
C PRO A 85 1.02 -10.55 -4.51
N ASP A 86 2.06 -10.06 -3.84
CA ASP A 86 2.01 -9.11 -2.74
C ASP A 86 2.01 -7.64 -3.18
N SER A 87 2.31 -7.33 -4.44
CA SER A 87 2.41 -5.94 -4.90
C SER A 87 1.06 -5.22 -4.94
N ALA A 88 1.05 -3.98 -4.46
CA ALA A 88 -0.07 -3.05 -4.58
C ALA A 88 0.04 -2.12 -5.80
N ILE A 89 1.11 -2.21 -6.59
CA ILE A 89 1.24 -1.49 -7.86
C ILE A 89 0.34 -2.16 -8.91
N GLY A 90 -0.59 -1.41 -9.51
CA GLY A 90 -1.65 -1.98 -10.35
C GLY A 90 -1.17 -2.83 -11.53
N THR A 91 -0.05 -2.48 -12.17
CA THR A 91 0.53 -3.31 -13.25
C THR A 91 1.05 -4.64 -12.73
N ASP A 92 1.77 -4.60 -11.62
CA ASP A 92 2.43 -5.75 -11.02
C ASP A 92 1.39 -6.66 -10.36
N TYR A 93 0.42 -6.07 -9.64
CA TYR A 93 -0.78 -6.72 -9.15
C TYR A 93 -1.49 -7.47 -10.28
N LYS A 94 -1.80 -6.79 -11.39
CA LYS A 94 -2.56 -7.39 -12.50
C LYS A 94 -1.81 -8.59 -13.09
N VAL A 95 -0.52 -8.43 -13.40
CA VAL A 95 0.29 -9.51 -13.96
C VAL A 95 0.42 -10.67 -12.97
N GLY A 96 0.74 -10.38 -11.72
CA GLY A 96 0.89 -11.39 -10.67
C GLY A 96 -0.39 -12.16 -10.40
N HIS A 97 -1.54 -11.46 -10.29
CA HIS A 97 -2.83 -12.07 -10.02
C HIS A 97 -3.41 -12.83 -11.22
N GLU A 98 -3.27 -12.32 -12.45
CA GLU A 98 -3.67 -13.05 -13.66
C GLU A 98 -2.86 -14.35 -13.80
N ARG A 99 -1.56 -14.30 -13.52
CA ARG A 99 -0.69 -15.48 -13.51
C ARG A 99 -1.07 -16.46 -12.42
N LEU A 100 -1.28 -15.98 -11.19
CA LEU A 100 -1.74 -16.80 -10.08
C LEU A 100 -3.06 -17.51 -10.43
N TYR A 101 -4.01 -16.78 -11.00
CA TYR A 101 -5.27 -17.34 -11.47
C TYR A 101 -5.07 -18.41 -12.55
N GLU A 102 -4.22 -18.16 -13.55
CA GLU A 102 -3.88 -19.16 -14.58
C GLU A 102 -3.27 -20.42 -13.95
N ILE A 103 -2.29 -20.29 -13.05
CA ILE A 103 -1.65 -21.42 -12.36
C ILE A 103 -2.68 -22.22 -11.57
N LEU A 104 -3.51 -21.57 -10.77
CA LEU A 104 -4.52 -22.24 -9.94
C LEU A 104 -5.54 -23.01 -10.81
N ASN A 105 -6.05 -22.40 -11.88
CA ASN A 105 -6.98 -23.07 -12.78
C ASN A 105 -6.35 -24.24 -13.50
N ARG A 106 -5.16 -24.06 -14.08
CA ARG A 106 -4.46 -25.12 -14.81
C ARG A 106 -4.06 -26.26 -13.89
N ALA A 107 -3.57 -25.96 -12.69
CA ALA A 107 -3.31 -26.95 -11.65
C ALA A 107 -4.58 -27.74 -11.27
N GLY A 108 -5.72 -27.05 -11.15
CA GLY A 108 -7.03 -27.65 -10.90
C GLY A 108 -7.50 -28.55 -12.03
N GLU A 109 -7.38 -28.12 -13.30
CA GLU A 109 -7.68 -28.93 -14.49
C GLU A 109 -6.83 -30.21 -14.56
N LEU A 110 -5.63 -30.18 -14.00
CA LEU A 110 -4.75 -31.33 -13.90
C LEU A 110 -4.99 -32.16 -12.63
N GLU A 111 -5.88 -31.76 -11.72
CA GLU A 111 -6.15 -32.45 -10.45
C GLU A 111 -4.93 -32.47 -9.49
N SER A 112 -4.12 -31.40 -9.50
CA SER A 112 -3.05 -31.21 -8.53
C SER A 112 -3.59 -31.22 -7.09
N LYS A 113 -2.86 -31.83 -6.15
CA LYS A 113 -3.28 -31.92 -4.74
C LYS A 113 -3.14 -30.60 -3.97
N TYR A 114 -2.17 -29.78 -4.36
CA TYR A 114 -1.97 -28.44 -3.85
C TYR A 114 -1.26 -27.57 -4.89
N VAL A 115 -1.29 -26.27 -4.65
CA VAL A 115 -0.41 -25.30 -5.29
C VAL A 115 0.36 -24.57 -4.19
N LEU A 116 1.69 -24.62 -4.24
CA LEU A 116 2.57 -23.86 -3.37
C LEU A 116 2.96 -22.58 -4.09
N ILE A 117 2.65 -21.44 -3.48
CA ILE A 117 2.99 -20.10 -3.98
C ILE A 117 3.78 -19.38 -2.89
N HIS A 118 4.80 -18.64 -3.30
CA HIS A 118 5.50 -17.73 -2.40
C HIS A 118 4.77 -16.40 -2.37
N SER A 119 4.36 -15.98 -1.18
CA SER A 119 3.59 -14.75 -0.98
C SER A 119 4.44 -13.54 -0.65
N SER A 120 5.78 -13.64 -0.75
CA SER A 120 6.71 -12.57 -0.38
C SER A 120 7.99 -12.65 -1.24
N GLU A 121 7.84 -12.50 -2.54
CA GLU A 121 8.98 -12.51 -3.48
C GLU A 121 9.36 -11.11 -3.96
N SER A 122 8.59 -10.08 -3.63
CA SER A 122 8.97 -8.70 -3.93
C SER A 122 10.31 -8.39 -3.26
N GLU A 123 11.35 -8.18 -4.08
CA GLU A 123 12.63 -7.73 -3.55
C GLU A 123 12.55 -6.22 -3.43
N PRO A 124 12.96 -5.63 -2.30
CA PRO A 124 12.83 -4.19 -2.13
C PRO A 124 13.65 -3.35 -3.14
N PHE A 125 14.52 -3.93 -3.98
CA PHE A 125 15.40 -3.18 -4.89
C PHE A 125 15.86 -3.97 -6.12
N PRO A 126 15.53 -3.49 -7.34
CA PRO A 126 16.54 -2.78 -8.12
C PRO A 126 16.08 -1.36 -8.51
N ILE A 127 16.70 -0.40 -7.82
CA ILE A 127 16.83 1.01 -8.19
C ILE A 127 17.28 1.11 -9.66
N LEU A 128 16.44 1.65 -10.56
CA LEU A 128 16.78 2.71 -11.54
C LEU A 128 15.81 2.84 -12.73
N GLU A 129 15.00 1.84 -13.07
CA GLU A 129 14.19 1.89 -14.32
C GLU A 129 12.67 1.95 -14.14
N ARG A 130 12.11 1.57 -12.98
CA ARG A 130 10.66 1.66 -12.71
C ARG A 130 10.18 3.09 -12.41
N THR A 131 11.09 4.03 -12.12
CA THR A 131 10.79 5.43 -11.74
C THR A 131 10.13 6.27 -12.83
N LEU A 132 10.02 5.75 -14.05
CA LEU A 132 9.44 6.44 -15.19
C LEU A 132 8.10 5.85 -15.64
N GLN A 133 7.65 4.73 -15.05
CA GLN A 133 6.38 4.13 -15.43
C GLN A 133 5.24 4.68 -14.56
N PRO A 134 4.12 5.13 -15.17
CA PRO A 134 2.92 5.45 -14.40
C PRO A 134 2.48 4.22 -13.62
N ALA A 135 2.51 4.32 -12.30
CA ALA A 135 1.97 3.32 -11.40
C ALA A 135 0.81 3.95 -10.64
N TYR A 136 -0.25 3.17 -10.43
CA TYR A 136 -1.33 3.50 -9.52
C TYR A 136 -1.38 2.39 -8.47
N LEU A 137 -1.80 2.72 -7.26
CA LEU A 137 -2.01 1.71 -6.23
C LEU A 137 -3.39 1.05 -6.40
N VAL A 138 -3.50 -0.21 -6.01
CA VAL A 138 -4.76 -0.95 -5.99
C VAL A 138 -5.12 -1.49 -4.61
N ASP A 139 -6.40 -1.76 -4.42
CA ASP A 139 -6.92 -2.52 -3.29
C ASP A 139 -6.73 -4.04 -3.49
N PRO A 140 -7.07 -4.89 -2.50
CA PRO A 140 -6.92 -6.35 -2.62
C PRO A 140 -7.73 -6.99 -3.76
N SER A 141 -8.71 -6.27 -4.32
CA SER A 141 -9.53 -6.71 -5.45
C SER A 141 -9.02 -6.16 -6.80
N GLY A 142 -7.90 -5.45 -6.81
CA GLY A 142 -7.32 -4.85 -8.01
C GLY A 142 -8.02 -3.57 -8.46
N ARG A 143 -8.93 -3.00 -7.66
CA ARG A 143 -9.54 -1.69 -7.95
C ARG A 143 -8.55 -0.59 -7.61
N GLU A 144 -8.57 0.52 -8.33
CA GLU A 144 -7.72 1.67 -7.98
C GLU A 144 -7.95 2.09 -6.52
N LEU A 145 -6.86 2.31 -5.78
CA LEU A 145 -6.92 2.63 -4.36
C LEU A 145 -7.67 3.95 -4.11
N LYS A 146 -7.62 4.89 -5.06
CA LYS A 146 -8.42 6.12 -5.02
C LYS A 146 -9.92 5.81 -4.99
N ASP A 147 -10.39 4.97 -5.91
CA ASP A 147 -11.81 4.62 -5.98
C ASP A 147 -12.24 3.84 -4.74
N PHE A 148 -11.37 2.96 -4.25
CA PHE A 148 -11.56 2.26 -2.99
C PHE A 148 -11.73 3.24 -1.80
N LEU A 149 -10.84 4.24 -1.67
CA LEU A 149 -10.92 5.22 -0.59
C LEU A 149 -12.14 6.13 -0.69
N LEU A 150 -12.53 6.52 -1.90
CA LEU A 150 -13.75 7.30 -2.14
C LEU A 150 -15.00 6.51 -1.76
N ALA A 151 -15.01 5.19 -1.97
CA ALA A 151 -16.08 4.31 -1.52
C ALA A 151 -16.07 4.05 0.00
N ASN A 152 -14.97 4.33 0.69
CA ASN A 152 -14.77 4.08 2.12
C ASN A 152 -14.44 5.38 2.87
N GLU A 153 -15.42 6.30 2.97
CA GLU A 153 -15.22 7.61 3.59
C GLU A 153 -14.61 7.57 4.99
N ASN A 154 -14.88 6.53 5.79
CA ASN A 154 -14.33 6.38 7.14
C ASN A 154 -12.79 6.30 7.14
N LEU A 155 -12.21 5.64 6.13
CA LEU A 155 -10.75 5.59 5.96
C LEU A 155 -10.20 6.98 5.65
N MET A 156 -10.87 7.74 4.79
CA MET A 156 -10.48 9.12 4.51
C MET A 156 -10.62 10.01 5.75
N LYS A 157 -11.67 9.84 6.55
CA LYS A 157 -11.82 10.55 7.83
C LYS A 157 -10.68 10.21 8.80
N TRP A 158 -10.30 8.94 8.88
CA TRP A 158 -9.15 8.49 9.67
C TRP A 158 -7.83 9.09 9.16
N LEU A 159 -7.57 9.05 7.85
CA LEU A 159 -6.38 9.60 7.21
C LEU A 159 -6.23 11.10 7.49
N MET A 160 -7.32 11.85 7.36
CA MET A 160 -7.34 13.30 7.59
C MET A 160 -7.39 13.66 9.09
N GLY A 161 -7.60 12.68 9.97
CA GLY A 161 -7.71 12.88 11.42
C GLY A 161 -9.04 13.45 11.90
N GLY A 162 -10.08 13.39 11.07
CA GLY A 162 -11.44 13.86 11.37
C GLY A 162 -12.34 13.98 10.15
N ALA A 163 -13.62 14.32 10.37
CA ALA A 163 -14.57 14.59 9.30
C ALA A 163 -14.26 15.92 8.58
N MET A 164 -14.33 15.92 7.24
CA MET A 164 -13.87 17.04 6.39
C MET A 164 -14.68 18.33 6.58
N ASP A 165 -15.93 18.22 7.00
CA ASP A 165 -16.86 19.31 7.29
C ASP A 165 -16.68 19.88 8.72
N GLU A 166 -16.28 19.04 9.68
CA GLU A 166 -16.07 19.46 11.06
C GLU A 166 -14.65 19.94 11.36
N LEU A 167 -13.65 19.31 10.73
CA LEU A 167 -12.24 19.48 11.05
C LEU A 167 -11.74 20.94 10.88
N PRO A 168 -12.12 21.68 9.81
CA PRO A 168 -11.72 23.09 9.68
C PRO A 168 -12.16 23.94 10.86
N SER A 169 -13.38 23.75 11.35
CA SER A 169 -13.91 24.48 12.50
C SER A 169 -13.15 24.12 13.78
N LYS A 170 -12.86 22.84 14.01
CA LYS A 170 -12.10 22.41 15.20
C LYS A 170 -10.67 22.97 15.20
N ILE A 171 -9.98 22.95 14.06
CA ILE A 171 -8.63 23.53 13.91
C ILE A 171 -8.69 25.04 14.17
N PHE A 172 -9.67 25.72 13.57
CA PHE A 172 -9.85 27.16 13.72
C PHE A 172 -10.14 27.56 15.17
N GLU A 173 -11.06 26.87 15.86
CA GLU A 173 -11.36 27.16 17.27
C GLU A 173 -10.15 26.92 18.18
N LYS A 174 -9.38 25.85 17.94
CA LYS A 174 -8.14 25.60 18.68
C LYS A 174 -7.11 26.71 18.45
N TRP A 175 -6.94 27.17 17.21
CA TRP A 175 -6.06 28.29 16.91
C TRP A 175 -6.56 29.60 17.52
N LYS A 176 -7.84 29.90 17.42
CA LYS A 176 -8.47 31.09 18.00
C LYS A 176 -8.30 31.14 19.52
N SER A 177 -8.47 30.00 20.22
CA SER A 177 -8.24 29.93 21.66
C SER A 177 -6.78 30.24 22.01
N LYS A 178 -5.84 29.73 21.20
CA LYS A 178 -4.40 29.97 21.37
C LYS A 178 -3.99 31.42 21.11
N VAL A 179 -4.63 32.09 20.15
CA VAL A 179 -4.49 33.55 19.96
C VAL A 179 -4.92 34.31 21.21
N LYS A 180 -6.06 33.95 21.82
CA LYS A 180 -6.53 34.59 23.07
C LYS A 180 -5.54 34.39 24.22
N GLU A 181 -5.09 33.15 24.43
CA GLU A 181 -4.06 32.83 25.43
C GLU A 181 -2.77 33.64 25.21
N ALA A 182 -2.32 33.75 23.96
CA ALA A 182 -1.12 34.51 23.60
C ALA A 182 -1.27 36.01 23.91
N ARG A 183 -2.46 36.58 23.67
CA ARG A 183 -2.75 37.99 23.96
C ARG A 183 -2.77 38.28 25.45
N GLU A 184 -3.39 37.41 26.24
CA GLU A 184 -3.37 37.52 27.70
C GLU A 184 -1.95 37.46 28.28
N LYS A 185 -1.11 36.56 27.75
CA LYS A 185 0.30 36.46 28.14
C LYS A 185 1.06 37.74 27.83
N VAL A 186 0.91 38.30 26.62
CA VAL A 186 1.54 39.58 26.26
C VAL A 186 1.04 40.73 27.13
N ALA A 187 -0.24 40.77 27.48
CA ALA A 187 -0.78 41.77 28.39
C ALA A 187 -0.17 41.68 29.81
N ARG A 188 0.29 40.49 30.23
CA ARG A 188 1.06 40.28 31.46
C ARG A 188 2.57 40.54 31.31
N GLY A 189 3.03 40.97 30.14
CA GLY A 189 4.44 41.19 29.85
C GLY A 189 5.24 39.92 29.57
N GLU A 190 4.58 38.77 29.37
CA GLU A 190 5.24 37.52 29.00
C GLU A 190 5.60 37.51 27.50
N LYS A 191 6.77 36.95 27.19
CA LYS A 191 7.18 36.70 25.79
C LYS A 191 6.43 35.47 25.26
N VAL A 192 5.78 35.62 24.10
CA VAL A 192 5.15 34.51 23.37
C VAL A 192 5.85 34.35 22.04
N GLU A 193 6.56 33.24 21.87
CA GLU A 193 7.33 32.94 20.65
C GLU A 193 6.42 32.36 19.57
N GLU A 194 5.64 31.33 19.92
CA GLU A 194 4.71 30.66 19.00
C GLU A 194 3.27 30.86 19.47
N ILE A 195 2.36 31.12 18.53
CA ILE A 195 0.93 31.23 18.84
C ILE A 195 0.35 29.83 19.04
N ILE A 196 0.66 28.90 18.14
CA ILE A 196 0.14 27.54 18.16
C ILE A 196 1.27 26.55 17.90
N THR A 197 1.31 25.46 18.65
CA THR A 197 2.33 24.42 18.48
C THR A 197 1.80 23.23 17.70
N GLU A 198 2.69 22.36 17.20
CA GLU A 198 2.29 21.08 16.59
C GLU A 198 1.47 20.23 17.59
N LYS A 199 1.86 20.26 18.86
CA LYS A 199 1.17 19.54 19.94
C LYS A 199 -0.28 20.01 20.10
N ASP A 200 -0.53 21.32 20.02
CA ASP A 200 -1.89 21.86 20.09
C ASP A 200 -2.76 21.34 18.95
N LEU A 201 -2.21 21.27 17.73
CA LEU A 201 -2.96 20.76 16.57
C LEU A 201 -3.15 19.24 16.59
N ARG A 202 -2.24 18.48 17.20
CA ARG A 202 -2.39 17.03 17.40
C ARG A 202 -3.58 16.64 18.29
N GLU A 203 -4.01 17.53 19.18
CA GLU A 203 -5.22 17.29 19.98
C GLU A 203 -6.49 17.24 19.11
N VAL A 204 -6.45 17.91 17.96
CA VAL A 204 -7.57 18.04 17.02
C VAL A 204 -7.42 17.11 15.82
N ILE A 205 -6.25 17.10 15.18
CA ILE A 205 -5.95 16.35 13.97
C ILE A 205 -5.32 15.01 14.38
N LYS A 206 -6.15 13.97 14.48
CA LYS A 206 -5.73 12.62 14.89
C LYS A 206 -5.38 11.73 13.69
N SER A 207 -4.52 12.23 12.80
CA SER A 207 -4.10 11.55 11.58
C SER A 207 -2.91 10.61 11.80
N PRO A 208 -2.72 9.56 10.97
CA PRO A 208 -1.53 8.72 10.99
C PRO A 208 -0.28 9.47 10.51
N ASP A 209 0.59 9.84 11.45
CA ASP A 209 1.81 10.62 11.21
C ASP A 209 2.71 10.08 10.11
N TYR A 210 2.94 8.77 10.07
CA TYR A 210 3.92 8.16 9.18
C TYR A 210 3.53 8.34 7.70
N ILE A 211 2.23 8.29 7.37
CA ILE A 211 1.73 8.53 6.01
C ILE A 211 2.05 9.96 5.60
N TRP A 212 1.70 10.93 6.44
CA TRP A 212 1.91 12.34 6.12
C TRP A 212 3.38 12.73 6.11
N ARG A 213 4.21 12.11 6.95
CA ARG A 213 5.67 12.31 6.91
C ARG A 213 6.29 11.77 5.62
N GLU A 214 5.80 10.65 5.09
CA GLU A 214 6.24 10.14 3.78
C GLU A 214 5.88 11.12 2.66
N ILE A 215 4.67 11.68 2.69
CA ILE A 215 4.12 12.53 1.61
C ILE A 215 4.63 13.98 1.69
N LEU A 216 4.65 14.57 2.88
CA LEU A 216 4.91 15.99 3.12
C LEU A 216 6.28 16.25 3.77
N GLY A 217 6.99 15.21 4.21
CA GLY A 217 8.21 15.33 5.02
C GLY A 217 7.95 15.70 6.49
N VAL A 218 6.69 15.98 6.86
CA VAL A 218 6.26 16.39 8.21
C VAL A 218 4.90 15.79 8.54
N SER A 219 4.47 15.84 9.81
CA SER A 219 3.12 15.43 10.18
C SER A 219 2.07 16.37 9.57
N LEU A 220 0.83 15.90 9.39
CA LEU A 220 -0.27 16.76 8.94
C LEU A 220 -0.51 17.95 9.90
N PRO A 221 -0.53 17.77 11.25
CA PRO A 221 -0.60 18.89 12.19
C PRO A 221 0.50 19.94 11.97
N GLU A 222 1.74 19.53 11.75
CA GLU A 222 2.86 20.45 11.52
C GLU A 222 2.73 21.18 10.17
N ALA A 223 2.25 20.49 9.14
CA ALA A 223 1.99 21.10 7.85
C ALA A 223 0.92 22.21 7.97
N PHE A 224 -0.17 21.95 8.70
CA PHE A 224 -1.18 22.96 9.01
C PHE A 224 -0.62 24.12 9.82
N ARG A 225 0.17 23.85 10.87
CA ARG A 225 0.80 24.87 11.71
C ARG A 225 1.56 25.89 10.87
N ARG A 226 2.51 25.41 10.05
CA ARG A 226 3.34 26.25 9.18
C ARG A 226 2.49 27.12 8.25
N ARG A 227 1.47 26.53 7.62
CA ARG A 227 0.62 27.26 6.67
C ARG A 227 -0.30 28.29 7.33
N ILE A 228 -0.72 28.06 8.57
CA ILE A 228 -1.45 29.05 9.36
C ILE A 228 -0.51 30.19 9.76
N GLU A 229 0.70 29.87 10.22
CA GLU A 229 1.71 30.88 10.58
C GLU A 229 2.14 31.74 9.39
N ASP A 230 2.42 31.14 8.24
CA ASP A 230 2.72 31.86 6.99
C ASP A 230 1.63 32.90 6.68
N LEU A 231 0.34 32.52 6.85
CA LEU A 231 -0.78 33.42 6.63
C LEU A 231 -0.86 34.51 7.71
N VAL A 232 -0.68 34.15 8.97
CA VAL A 232 -0.71 35.10 10.09
C VAL A 232 0.37 36.16 9.89
N GLU A 233 1.60 35.76 9.58
CA GLU A 233 2.72 36.67 9.32
C GLU A 233 2.41 37.61 8.14
N ALA A 234 1.88 37.07 7.03
CA ALA A 234 1.48 37.89 5.88
C ALA A 234 0.43 38.95 6.27
N LEU A 235 -0.56 38.58 7.09
CA LEU A 235 -1.56 39.52 7.57
C LEU A 235 -0.97 40.52 8.59
N GLU A 236 -0.07 40.11 9.48
CA GLU A 236 0.62 41.02 10.40
C GLU A 236 1.42 42.10 9.64
N ILE A 237 2.04 41.72 8.52
CA ILE A 237 2.74 42.65 7.61
C ILE A 237 1.74 43.64 7.00
N ASP A 238 0.60 43.17 6.49
CA ASP A 238 -0.45 44.02 5.89
C ASP A 238 -0.99 45.05 6.90
N PHE A 239 -1.21 44.61 8.15
CA PHE A 239 -1.74 45.46 9.22
C PHE A 239 -0.66 46.27 9.97
N LYS A 240 0.63 46.01 9.70
CA LYS A 240 1.79 46.60 10.38
C LYS A 240 1.73 46.48 11.91
N LYS A 241 1.11 45.41 12.40
CA LYS A 241 0.87 45.15 13.82
C LYS A 241 0.94 43.65 14.05
N SER A 242 1.46 43.23 15.20
CA SER A 242 1.31 41.83 15.57
C SER A 242 -0.16 41.53 15.82
N ILE A 243 -0.62 40.33 15.47
CA ILE A 243 -1.95 39.79 15.74
C ILE A 243 -2.31 39.90 17.22
N LYS A 244 -1.30 39.93 18.10
CA LYS A 244 -1.46 40.10 19.53
C LYS A 244 -1.94 41.51 19.92
N GLU A 245 -1.65 42.50 19.08
CA GLU A 245 -1.94 43.93 19.26
C GLU A 245 -3.15 44.42 18.44
N ILE A 246 -3.65 43.61 17.51
CA ILE A 246 -4.80 43.96 16.68
C ILE A 246 -6.08 43.97 17.56
N PRO A 247 -6.96 44.99 17.44
CA PRO A 247 -8.23 45.03 18.17
C PRO A 247 -9.11 43.80 17.88
N GLU A 248 -9.87 43.33 18.88
CA GLU A 248 -10.73 42.13 18.74
C GLU A 248 -11.73 42.27 17.58
N GLU A 249 -12.33 43.45 17.43
CA GLU A 249 -13.26 43.75 16.34
C GLU A 249 -12.62 43.52 14.96
N THR A 250 -11.37 43.96 14.78
CA THR A 250 -10.62 43.75 13.55
C THR A 250 -10.24 42.29 13.34
N LEU A 251 -9.94 41.56 14.42
CA LEU A 251 -9.69 40.12 14.34
C LEU A 251 -10.93 39.36 13.86
N GLU A 252 -12.09 39.63 14.46
CA GLU A 252 -13.36 38.99 14.13
C GLU A 252 -13.84 39.34 12.72
N GLU A 253 -13.70 40.60 12.30
CA GLU A 253 -14.20 41.06 10.99
C GLU A 253 -13.28 40.64 9.82
N TYR A 254 -11.97 40.68 10.00
CA TYR A 254 -11.01 40.51 8.90
C TYR A 254 -10.09 39.29 9.03
N PHE A 255 -9.52 39.07 10.22
CA PHE A 255 -8.43 38.13 10.40
C PHE A 255 -8.94 36.68 10.46
N TYR A 256 -9.91 36.45 11.36
CA TYR A 256 -10.50 35.15 11.63
C TYR A 256 -11.21 34.54 10.42
N PRO A 257 -12.02 35.27 9.64
CA PRO A 257 -12.62 34.72 8.42
C PRO A 257 -11.59 34.27 7.39
N ARG A 258 -10.47 35.00 7.25
CA ARG A 258 -9.39 34.65 6.32
C ARG A 258 -8.64 33.40 6.75
N VAL A 259 -8.30 33.29 8.04
CA VAL A 259 -7.63 32.09 8.59
C VAL A 259 -8.54 30.88 8.47
N LYS A 260 -9.83 31.00 8.84
CA LYS A 260 -10.80 29.92 8.69
C LYS A 260 -10.91 29.44 7.24
N ARG A 261 -11.09 30.37 6.29
CA ARG A 261 -11.15 30.04 4.86
C ARG A 261 -9.87 29.38 4.37
N ARG A 262 -8.70 29.81 4.85
CA ARG A 262 -7.42 29.18 4.49
C ARG A 262 -7.33 27.76 5.00
N ILE A 263 -7.76 27.48 6.23
CA ILE A 263 -7.80 26.12 6.79
C ILE A 263 -8.71 25.23 5.93
N GLU A 264 -9.89 25.70 5.52
CA GLU A 264 -10.81 24.95 4.64
C GLU A 264 -10.17 24.62 3.28
N ILE A 265 -9.45 25.57 2.69
CA ILE A 265 -8.73 25.37 1.42
C ILE A 265 -7.60 24.36 1.62
N LEU A 266 -6.76 24.55 2.64
CA LEU A 266 -5.64 23.64 2.93
C LEU A 266 -6.11 22.20 3.14
N LEU A 267 -7.23 22.01 3.84
CA LEU A 267 -7.77 20.67 4.08
C LEU A 267 -8.19 19.99 2.76
N LYS A 268 -8.83 20.75 1.85
CA LYS A 268 -9.15 20.25 0.51
C LYS A 268 -7.90 19.97 -0.32
N ASP A 269 -6.89 20.84 -0.23
CA ASP A 269 -5.62 20.68 -0.93
C ASP A 269 -4.88 19.42 -0.47
N TYR A 270 -4.82 19.17 0.85
CA TYR A 270 -4.20 17.95 1.39
C TYR A 270 -5.00 16.69 1.04
N TYR A 271 -6.32 16.76 1.06
CA TYR A 271 -7.18 15.65 0.64
C TYR A 271 -6.94 15.28 -0.84
N SER A 272 -7.05 16.26 -1.73
CA SER A 272 -6.83 16.04 -3.17
C SER A 272 -5.39 15.64 -3.46
N GLY A 273 -4.42 16.32 -2.81
CA GLY A 273 -3.00 16.01 -2.95
C GLY A 273 -2.64 14.60 -2.49
N PHE A 274 -3.30 14.09 -1.45
CA PHE A 274 -3.16 12.69 -1.04
C PHE A 274 -3.69 11.72 -2.11
N LEU A 275 -4.88 11.98 -2.65
CA LEU A 275 -5.47 11.14 -3.70
C LEU A 275 -4.65 11.18 -5.00
N ASP A 276 -4.07 12.32 -5.33
CA ASP A 276 -3.17 12.45 -6.48
C ASP A 276 -1.82 11.77 -6.21
N HIS A 277 -1.32 11.82 -4.98
CA HIS A 277 -0.08 11.16 -4.59
C HIS A 277 -0.14 9.65 -4.81
N ILE A 278 -1.22 8.99 -4.40
CA ILE A 278 -1.41 7.53 -4.58
C ILE A 278 -1.67 7.10 -6.04
N GLN A 279 -1.84 8.08 -6.94
CA GLN A 279 -1.93 7.88 -8.40
C GLN A 279 -0.70 8.44 -9.16
N SER A 280 0.34 8.89 -8.44
CA SER A 280 1.46 9.60 -9.06
C SER A 280 2.39 8.69 -9.85
N ARG A 281 3.14 9.25 -10.81
CA ARG A 281 4.10 8.45 -11.63
C ARG A 281 5.43 8.20 -10.94
N SER A 282 5.60 8.70 -9.72
CA SER A 282 6.83 8.62 -8.94
C SER A 282 6.66 7.73 -7.72
N LEU A 283 5.75 6.74 -7.77
CA LEU A 283 5.59 5.77 -6.69
C LEU A 283 6.87 4.93 -6.61
N HIS A 284 7.80 5.35 -5.77
CA HIS A 284 8.76 4.43 -5.19
C HIS A 284 8.01 3.49 -4.23
N TYR A 285 8.66 2.45 -3.69
CA TYR A 285 8.03 1.50 -2.75
C TYR A 285 7.37 2.16 -1.51
N GLY A 286 7.66 3.44 -1.22
CA GLY A 286 7.03 4.21 -0.14
C GLY A 286 5.49 4.17 -0.18
N PRO A 287 4.87 4.56 -1.29
CA PRO A 287 3.44 4.46 -1.47
C PRO A 287 2.79 3.07 -1.37
N GLU A 288 3.46 1.96 -1.74
CA GLU A 288 2.89 0.63 -1.51
C GLU A 288 2.66 0.36 -0.02
N ARG A 289 3.58 0.79 0.84
CA ARG A 289 3.38 0.68 2.30
C ARG A 289 2.13 1.44 2.74
N ILE A 290 1.87 2.60 2.15
CA ILE A 290 0.66 3.38 2.42
C ILE A 290 -0.59 2.56 2.06
N ALA A 291 -0.60 1.88 0.90
CA ALA A 291 -1.68 0.96 0.54
C ALA A 291 -1.85 -0.14 1.59
N TYR A 292 -0.78 -0.85 1.96
CA TYR A 292 -0.86 -1.93 2.94
C TYR A 292 -1.40 -1.46 4.30
N TYR A 293 -0.98 -0.29 4.78
CA TYR A 293 -1.49 0.28 6.02
C TYR A 293 -2.98 0.66 5.93
N ILE A 294 -3.41 1.23 4.81
CA ILE A 294 -4.81 1.59 4.58
C ILE A 294 -5.67 0.33 4.54
N ILE A 295 -5.22 -0.71 3.84
CA ILE A 295 -5.93 -1.98 3.74
C ILE A 295 -5.98 -2.68 5.10
N ALA A 296 -4.87 -2.74 5.83
CA ALA A 296 -4.84 -3.26 7.20
C ALA A 296 -5.85 -2.54 8.11
N LYS A 297 -5.93 -1.21 8.01
CA LYS A 297 -6.89 -0.41 8.77
C LYS A 297 -8.34 -0.73 8.37
N TRP A 298 -8.60 -0.89 7.08
CA TRP A 298 -9.91 -1.30 6.58
C TRP A 298 -10.30 -2.70 7.06
N MET A 299 -9.38 -3.67 7.02
CA MET A 299 -9.61 -5.03 7.50
C MET A 299 -9.92 -5.04 9.01
N GLU A 300 -9.20 -4.24 9.80
CA GLU A 300 -9.47 -4.05 11.23
C GLU A 300 -10.90 -3.51 11.46
N GLU A 301 -11.31 -2.46 10.75
CA GLU A 301 -12.63 -1.84 10.90
C GLU A 301 -13.78 -2.78 10.48
N ASN A 302 -13.54 -3.64 9.49
CA ASN A 302 -14.53 -4.58 8.97
C ASN A 302 -14.48 -5.96 9.65
N ARG A 303 -13.54 -6.18 10.58
CA ARG A 303 -13.29 -7.48 11.23
C ARG A 303 -13.10 -8.58 10.20
N ASP A 304 -12.26 -8.31 9.21
CA ASP A 304 -11.94 -9.28 8.19
C ASP A 304 -11.37 -10.56 8.83
N PRO A 305 -11.88 -11.76 8.48
CA PRO A 305 -11.47 -13.02 9.11
C PRO A 305 -10.00 -13.38 8.87
N ILE A 306 -9.32 -12.75 7.90
CA ILE A 306 -7.89 -12.90 7.68
C ILE A 306 -7.08 -12.08 8.71
N TRP A 307 -7.69 -11.04 9.30
CA TRP A 307 -7.05 -10.10 10.22
C TRP A 307 -7.33 -10.40 11.71
N THR A 308 -8.42 -11.09 12.04
CA THR A 308 -8.85 -11.43 13.41
C THR A 308 -8.12 -12.62 14.02
#